data_AF-A0A1M5AY89-F1
#
_entry.id   AF-A0A1M5AY89-F1
#
_cell.length_a   1.000
_cell.length_b   1.000
_cell.length_c   1.000
_cell.angle_alpha   90.00
_cell.angle_beta   90.00
_cell.angle_gamma   90.00
#
_symmetry.space_group_name_H-M   'P 1'
#
loop_
_entity.id
_entity.type
_entity.pdbx_description
1 polymer ?
#
loop_
_entity_poly.entity_id
_entity_poly.type
_entity_poly.pdbx_seq_one_letter_code
_entity_poly.pdbx_strand_id
1 'polypeptide(L)'
;MRWSQKVKQRDGKCAICQTPKNLTAHHLYSKSRYPMFSEDLNNGITLCQKHHQEFHDQCGNQAGFGFAKWLLNQQRVSRSHKDKVFQRVCELQEKLEELQRKRWNHNKSSSFSQTKKRFVLLQTSVSENEFDTFQSLCQALSLTPQQALHRLVHDEGQAWLKKEKVRETLLSLA
;
A
#
# COMPACT_ATOMS: atom_id res chain seq x y z
N MET A 1 -11.14 25.56 -5.04
CA MET A 1 -9.81 25.09 -4.61
C MET A 1 -9.56 23.70 -5.20
N ARG A 2 -8.41 23.49 -5.86
CA ARG A 2 -8.06 22.22 -6.52
C ARG A 2 -7.67 21.16 -5.48
N TRP A 3 -7.89 19.86 -5.77
CA TRP A 3 -7.52 18.75 -4.88
C TRP A 3 -6.07 18.85 -4.36
N SER A 4 -5.12 19.12 -5.26
CA SER A 4 -3.70 19.22 -4.92
C SER A 4 -3.38 20.37 -3.94
N GLN A 5 -4.19 21.43 -3.92
CA GLN A 5 -4.06 22.51 -2.94
C GLN A 5 -4.54 22.05 -1.57
N LYS A 6 -5.67 21.33 -1.50
CA LYS A 6 -6.21 20.79 -0.24
C LYS A 6 -5.25 19.79 0.41
N VAL A 7 -4.65 18.91 -0.37
CA VAL A 7 -3.65 17.93 0.11
C VAL A 7 -2.43 18.65 0.71
N LYS A 8 -1.88 19.63 -0.02
CA LYS A 8 -0.75 20.43 0.45
C LYS A 8 -1.07 21.27 1.69
N GLN A 9 -2.27 21.84 1.75
CA GLN A 9 -2.72 22.59 2.91
C GLN A 9 -2.86 21.71 4.16
N ARG A 10 -3.40 20.49 4.01
CA ARG A 10 -3.54 19.53 5.12
C ARG A 10 -2.18 19.09 5.67
N ASP A 11 -1.24 18.74 4.80
CA ASP A 11 0.03 18.16 5.24
C ASP A 11 1.07 19.24 5.59
N GLY A 12 1.07 20.38 4.88
CA GLY A 12 1.95 21.54 5.10
C GLY A 12 3.43 21.35 4.79
N LYS A 13 3.89 20.10 4.70
CA LYS A 13 5.29 19.72 4.53
C LYS A 13 5.43 18.37 3.84
N CYS A 14 6.62 18.09 3.33
CA CYS A 14 6.95 16.79 2.78
C CYS A 14 6.83 15.68 3.84
N ALA A 15 6.09 14.62 3.54
CA ALA A 15 5.94 13.45 4.41
C ALA A 15 7.28 12.77 4.75
N ILE A 16 8.30 12.92 3.90
CA ILE A 16 9.60 12.24 4.07
C ILE A 16 10.57 13.07 4.88
N CYS A 17 10.94 14.26 4.39
CA CYS A 17 11.96 15.10 5.02
C CYS A 17 11.42 16.32 5.77
N GLN A 18 10.09 16.47 5.85
CA GLN A 18 9.44 17.56 6.61
C GLN A 18 9.74 18.98 6.11
N THR A 19 10.38 19.14 4.94
CA THR A 19 10.58 20.47 4.33
C THR A 19 9.24 21.07 3.91
N PRO A 20 9.01 22.39 4.11
CA PRO A 20 7.84 23.09 3.62
C PRO A 20 8.01 23.64 2.20
N LYS A 21 9.17 23.41 1.55
CA LYS A 21 9.53 23.99 0.25
C LYS A 21 9.27 23.02 -0.91
N ASN A 22 8.96 23.58 -2.09
CA ASN A 22 8.81 22.85 -3.36
C ASN A 22 7.84 21.66 -3.26
N LEU A 23 6.66 21.92 -2.68
CA LEU A 23 5.67 20.89 -2.37
C LEU A 23 4.81 20.55 -3.58
N THR A 24 4.63 19.25 -3.79
CA THR A 24 3.70 18.66 -4.74
C THR A 24 2.79 17.65 -4.05
N ALA A 25 1.57 17.50 -4.56
CA ALA A 25 0.64 16.49 -4.09
C ALA A 25 0.83 15.22 -4.94
N HIS A 26 1.10 14.11 -4.28
CA HIS A 26 1.23 12.80 -4.90
C HIS A 26 -0.04 11.98 -4.63
N HIS A 27 -0.50 11.24 -5.63
CA HIS A 27 -1.63 10.32 -5.44
C HIS A 27 -1.10 8.98 -4.91
N LEU A 28 -1.69 8.45 -3.84
CA LEU A 28 -1.37 7.09 -3.39
C LEU A 28 -1.83 6.08 -4.44
N TYR A 29 -3.10 6.13 -4.85
CA TYR A 29 -3.70 5.40 -5.96
C TYR A 29 -3.79 6.31 -7.20
N SER A 30 -3.16 5.91 -8.31
CA SER A 30 -3.02 6.77 -9.49
C SER A 30 -4.38 7.16 -10.08
N LYS A 31 -4.54 8.45 -10.40
CA LYS A 31 -5.77 9.00 -10.96
C LYS A 31 -6.24 8.30 -12.24
N SER A 32 -5.30 7.86 -13.09
CA SER A 32 -5.63 7.18 -14.36
C SER A 32 -6.21 5.78 -14.14
N ARG A 33 -5.73 5.04 -13.14
CA ARG A 33 -6.22 3.68 -12.83
C ARG A 33 -7.40 3.68 -11.86
N TYR A 34 -7.43 4.65 -10.95
CA TYR A 34 -8.41 4.75 -9.88
C TYR A 34 -9.09 6.14 -9.87
N PRO A 35 -9.83 6.49 -10.93
CA PRO A 35 -10.44 7.81 -11.06
C PRO A 35 -11.46 8.10 -9.94
N MET A 36 -12.06 7.08 -9.35
CA MET A 36 -12.98 7.21 -8.21
C MET A 36 -12.33 7.81 -6.96
N PHE A 37 -11.00 7.75 -6.84
CA PHE A 37 -10.24 8.32 -5.73
C PHE A 37 -9.56 9.65 -6.08
N SER A 38 -9.80 10.20 -7.27
CA SER A 38 -9.08 11.38 -7.76
C SER A 38 -9.31 12.65 -6.95
N GLU A 39 -10.46 12.76 -6.30
CA GLU A 39 -10.80 13.88 -5.42
C GLU A 39 -10.80 13.49 -3.92
N ASP A 40 -10.50 12.23 -3.58
CA ASP A 40 -10.40 11.77 -2.19
C ASP A 40 -9.12 12.34 -1.58
N LEU A 41 -9.24 13.09 -0.48
CA LEU A 41 -8.08 13.67 0.19
C LEU A 41 -7.18 12.60 0.82
N ASN A 42 -7.72 11.47 1.26
CA ASN A 42 -6.92 10.36 1.80
C ASN A 42 -6.08 9.70 0.72
N ASN A 43 -6.47 9.84 -0.55
CA ASN A 43 -5.67 9.43 -1.71
C ASN A 43 -4.50 10.39 -2.02
N GLY A 44 -4.28 11.42 -1.21
CA GLY A 44 -3.20 12.37 -1.40
C GLY A 44 -2.15 12.30 -0.30
N ILE A 45 -0.90 12.53 -0.67
CA ILE A 45 0.20 12.80 0.25
C ILE A 45 1.09 13.92 -0.30
N THR A 46 1.57 14.79 0.57
CA THR A 46 2.47 15.88 0.17
C THR A 46 3.92 15.45 0.20
N LEU A 47 4.62 15.64 -0.93
CA LEU A 47 6.05 15.40 -1.08
C LEU A 47 6.75 16.66 -1.56
N CYS A 48 8.03 16.83 -1.23
CA CYS A 48 8.83 17.81 -1.96
C CYS A 48 9.23 17.21 -3.31
N GLN A 49 9.56 18.08 -4.28
CA GLN A 49 9.92 17.67 -5.63
C GLN A 49 11.01 16.57 -5.67
N LYS A 50 12.02 16.65 -4.78
CA LYS A 50 13.07 15.63 -4.67
C LYS A 50 12.49 14.24 -4.37
N HIS A 51 11.75 14.09 -3.27
CA HIS A 51 11.20 12.79 -2.88
C HIS A 51 10.09 12.32 -3.81
N HIS A 52 9.39 13.26 -4.46
CA HIS A 52 8.42 12.93 -5.50
C HIS A 52 9.11 12.30 -6.71
N GLN A 53 10.20 12.90 -7.19
CA GLN A 53 10.99 12.37 -8.31
C GLN A 53 11.63 11.03 -7.92
N GLU A 54 12.25 10.96 -6.74
CA GLU A 54 12.87 9.74 -6.23
C GLU A 54 11.91 8.55 -6.20
N PHE A 55 10.66 8.77 -5.78
CA PHE A 55 9.63 7.75 -5.85
C PHE A 55 9.39 7.28 -7.30
N HIS A 56 9.24 8.21 -8.24
CA HIS A 56 9.02 7.86 -9.64
C HIS A 56 10.23 7.19 -10.29
N ASP A 57 11.45 7.54 -9.90
CA ASP A 57 12.67 6.91 -10.40
C ASP A 57 12.80 5.46 -9.91
N GLN A 58 12.45 5.20 -8.64
CA GLN A 58 12.60 3.88 -8.01
C GLN A 58 11.40 2.96 -8.25
N CYS A 59 10.19 3.51 -8.36
CA CYS A 59 8.93 2.75 -8.38
C CYS A 59 8.09 3.02 -9.63
N GLY A 60 8.51 3.92 -10.53
CA GLY A 60 7.75 4.28 -11.72
C GLY A 60 6.41 4.94 -11.39
N ASN A 61 5.38 4.62 -12.18
CA ASN A 61 3.99 5.06 -11.94
C ASN A 61 3.19 4.06 -11.09
N GLN A 62 3.87 3.27 -10.24
CA GLN A 62 3.19 2.36 -9.33
C GLN A 62 2.33 3.12 -8.33
N ALA A 63 1.29 2.46 -7.83
CA ALA A 63 0.26 3.06 -7.00
C ALA A 63 -0.17 2.10 -5.88
N GLY A 64 -0.76 2.64 -4.81
CA GLY A 64 -1.20 1.92 -3.62
C GLY A 64 -0.01 1.34 -2.85
N PHE A 65 0.07 0.01 -2.82
CA PHE A 65 1.11 -0.73 -2.10
C PHE A 65 2.54 -0.41 -2.54
N GLY A 66 2.76 -0.04 -3.82
CA GLY A 66 4.09 0.38 -4.29
C GLY A 66 4.62 1.60 -3.53
N PHE A 67 3.75 2.59 -3.29
CA PHE A 67 4.10 3.77 -2.50
C PHE A 67 4.33 3.43 -1.02
N ALA A 68 3.44 2.63 -0.42
CA ALA A 68 3.58 2.21 0.97
C ALA A 68 4.91 1.47 1.20
N LYS A 69 5.26 0.53 0.30
CA LYS A 69 6.52 -0.20 0.34
C LYS A 69 7.73 0.73 0.25
N TRP A 70 7.70 1.68 -0.69
CA TRP A 70 8.76 2.67 -0.82
C TRP A 70 8.92 3.51 0.46
N LEU A 71 7.80 3.97 1.04
CA LEU A 71 7.80 4.75 2.28
C LEU A 71 8.37 3.98 3.48
N LEU A 72 8.08 2.68 3.57
CA LEU A 72 8.59 1.84 4.66
C LEU A 72 10.12 1.77 4.65
N ASN A 73 10.74 1.86 3.47
CA ASN A 73 12.20 1.85 3.31
C ASN A 73 12.86 3.21 3.61
N GLN A 74 12.09 4.28 3.80
CA GLN A 74 12.63 5.60 4.11
C GLN A 74 13.05 5.69 5.58
N GLN A 75 14.35 5.78 5.84
CA GLN A 75 14.89 5.87 7.21
C GLN A 75 14.50 7.17 7.93
N ARG A 76 14.27 8.25 7.17
CA ARG A 76 13.96 9.59 7.70
C ARG A 76 12.54 9.76 8.22
N VAL A 77 11.68 8.76 8.01
CA VAL A 77 10.26 8.85 8.37
C VAL A 77 10.03 8.16 9.70
N SER A 78 9.43 8.87 10.66
CA SER A 78 9.07 8.28 11.95
C SER A 78 8.09 7.13 11.78
N ARG A 79 8.16 6.14 12.67
CA ARG A 79 7.23 5.01 12.70
C ARG A 79 5.76 5.47 12.70
N SER A 80 5.42 6.41 13.57
CA SER A 80 4.06 6.97 13.66
C SER A 80 3.58 7.62 12.37
N HIS A 81 4.48 8.18 11.55
CA HIS A 81 4.12 8.76 10.27
C HIS A 81 3.94 7.68 9.20
N LYS A 82 4.78 6.65 9.20
CA LYS A 82 4.61 5.46 8.34
C LYS A 82 3.24 4.81 8.60
N ASP A 83 2.89 4.62 9.87
CA ASP A 83 1.62 4.01 10.30
C ASP A 83 0.41 4.82 9.79
N LYS A 84 0.46 6.16 9.87
CA LYS A 84 -0.61 7.04 9.36
C LYS A 84 -0.79 6.94 7.85
N VAL A 85 0.29 6.86 7.09
CA VAL A 85 0.18 6.71 5.63
C VAL A 85 -0.32 5.32 5.29
N PHE A 86 0.16 4.30 5.99
CA PHE A 86 -0.29 2.93 5.82
C PHE A 86 -1.78 2.78 6.07
N GLN A 87 -2.29 3.38 7.16
CA GLN A 87 -3.71 3.42 7.48
C GLN A 87 -4.54 4.03 6.32
N ARG A 88 -4.09 5.13 5.70
CA ARG A 88 -4.78 5.71 4.54
C ARG A 88 -4.82 4.76 3.35
N VAL A 89 -3.73 4.03 3.09
CA VAL A 89 -3.69 3.03 2.01
C VAL A 89 -4.68 1.91 2.29
N CYS A 90 -4.77 1.42 3.53
CA CYS A 90 -5.77 0.43 3.92
C CYS A 90 -7.22 0.93 3.72
N GLU A 91 -7.54 2.14 4.18
CA GLU A 91 -8.87 2.74 4.00
C GLU A 91 -9.27 2.85 2.52
N LEU A 92 -8.34 3.24 1.64
CA LEU A 92 -8.59 3.32 0.19
C LEU A 92 -8.76 1.92 -0.43
N GLN A 93 -7.99 0.95 0.04
CA GLN A 93 -8.11 -0.43 -0.40
C GLN A 93 -9.48 -1.02 -0.02
N GLU A 94 -9.95 -0.79 1.21
CA GLU A 94 -11.27 -1.23 1.67
C GLU A 94 -12.40 -0.59 0.85
N LYS A 95 -12.31 0.72 0.61
CA LYS A 95 -13.24 1.43 -0.29
C LYS A 95 -13.25 0.82 -1.70
N LEU A 96 -12.09 0.46 -2.23
CA LEU A 96 -11.98 -0.14 -3.56
C LEU A 96 -12.68 -1.51 -3.60
N GLU A 97 -12.46 -2.34 -2.58
CA GLU A 97 -13.10 -3.65 -2.45
C GLU A 97 -14.62 -3.53 -2.28
N GLU A 98 -15.10 -2.55 -1.52
CA GLU A 98 -16.53 -2.27 -1.37
C GLU A 98 -17.15 -1.88 -2.71
N LEU A 99 -16.49 -1.01 -3.48
CA LEU A 99 -16.95 -0.61 -4.83
C LEU A 99 -16.97 -1.81 -5.78
N GLN A 100 -15.95 -2.67 -5.74
CA GLN A 100 -15.91 -3.89 -6.54
C GLN A 100 -17.03 -4.87 -6.15
N ARG A 101 -17.30 -5.02 -4.85
CA ARG A 101 -18.38 -5.87 -4.33
C ARG A 101 -19.75 -5.36 -4.74
N LYS A 102 -20.00 -4.05 -4.63
CA LYS A 102 -21.24 -3.41 -5.10
C LYS A 102 -21.43 -3.62 -6.59
N ARG A 103 -20.38 -3.42 -7.39
CA ARG A 103 -20.40 -3.70 -8.84
C ARG A 103 -20.69 -5.17 -9.14
N TRP A 104 -20.10 -6.10 -8.40
CA TRP A 104 -20.34 -7.53 -8.56
C TRP A 104 -21.79 -7.93 -8.20
N ASN A 105 -22.33 -7.42 -7.09
CA ASN A 105 -23.72 -7.67 -6.71
C ASN A 105 -24.72 -7.07 -7.71
N HIS A 106 -24.39 -5.93 -8.33
CA HIS A 106 -25.19 -5.35 -9.40
C HIS A 106 -25.09 -6.17 -10.71
N ASN A 107 -23.98 -6.87 -10.93
CA ASN A 107 -23.72 -7.67 -12.13
C ASN A 107 -24.00 -9.18 -11.94
N LYS A 108 -24.68 -9.57 -10.85
CA LYS A 108 -25.06 -10.95 -10.54
C LYS A 108 -26.07 -11.59 -11.49
N SER A 109 -26.32 -10.97 -12.65
CA SER A 109 -26.94 -11.62 -13.81
C SER A 109 -25.94 -12.38 -14.71
N SER A 110 -24.62 -12.36 -14.44
CA SER A 110 -23.66 -13.13 -15.26
C SER A 110 -22.54 -13.85 -14.47
N SER A 111 -22.70 -15.17 -14.33
CA SER A 111 -21.70 -16.26 -14.14
C SER A 111 -20.58 -16.12 -13.09
N PHE A 112 -20.72 -16.91 -12.03
CA PHE A 112 -19.86 -17.08 -10.84
C PHE A 112 -18.49 -17.76 -11.07
N SER A 113 -18.27 -18.40 -12.23
CA SER A 113 -17.15 -19.34 -12.42
C SER A 113 -15.78 -18.68 -12.72
N GLN A 114 -15.73 -17.43 -13.17
CA GLN A 114 -14.49 -16.84 -13.69
C GLN A 114 -13.60 -16.15 -12.64
N THR A 115 -14.11 -15.84 -11.45
CA THR A 115 -13.43 -14.95 -10.49
C THR A 115 -12.40 -15.66 -9.60
N LYS A 116 -12.59 -16.95 -9.27
CA LYS A 116 -11.64 -17.74 -8.45
C LYS A 116 -10.26 -17.84 -9.13
N LYS A 117 -10.23 -18.00 -10.46
CA LYS A 117 -9.00 -18.05 -11.26
C LYS A 117 -8.22 -16.73 -11.29
N ARG A 118 -8.89 -15.58 -11.17
CA ARG A 118 -8.25 -14.27 -11.40
C ARG A 118 -7.55 -13.72 -10.14
N PHE A 119 -7.96 -14.15 -8.96
CA PHE A 119 -7.33 -13.79 -7.68
C PHE A 119 -6.03 -14.57 -7.44
N VAL A 120 -6.02 -15.87 -7.79
CA VAL A 120 -4.86 -16.77 -7.63
C VAL A 120 -3.72 -16.44 -8.61
N LEU A 121 -4.03 -15.99 -9.83
CA LEU A 121 -3.02 -15.80 -10.87
C LEU A 121 -2.28 -14.45 -10.86
N LEU A 122 -2.83 -13.40 -10.24
CA LEU A 122 -2.31 -12.05 -10.51
C LEU A 122 -1.21 -11.54 -9.57
N GLN A 123 -1.03 -12.09 -8.36
CA GLN A 123 -0.10 -11.43 -7.41
C GLN A 123 0.72 -12.31 -6.46
N THR A 124 0.53 -13.63 -6.36
CA THR A 124 1.21 -14.39 -5.29
C THR A 124 1.98 -15.66 -5.72
N SER A 125 1.82 -16.16 -6.95
CA SER A 125 2.42 -17.45 -7.37
C SER A 125 2.04 -18.64 -6.45
N VAL A 126 0.89 -18.55 -5.77
CA VAL A 126 0.43 -19.55 -4.81
C VAL A 126 -0.54 -20.50 -5.51
N SER A 127 -0.41 -21.81 -5.28
CA SER A 127 -1.35 -22.81 -5.80
C SER A 127 -2.71 -22.72 -5.11
N GLU A 128 -3.76 -23.27 -5.73
CA GLU A 128 -5.12 -23.26 -5.13
C GLU A 128 -5.16 -23.93 -3.75
N ASN A 129 -4.39 -25.01 -3.56
CA ASN A 129 -4.34 -25.74 -2.29
C ASN A 129 -3.66 -24.93 -1.16
N GLU A 130 -2.61 -24.18 -1.50
CA GLU A 130 -1.93 -23.29 -0.55
C GLU A 130 -2.82 -22.10 -0.19
N PHE A 131 -3.62 -21.60 -1.13
CA PHE A 131 -4.59 -20.54 -0.85
C PHE A 131 -5.73 -21.02 0.06
N ASP A 132 -6.27 -22.21 -0.17
CA ASP A 132 -7.33 -22.79 0.68
C ASP A 132 -6.81 -23.06 2.11
N THR A 133 -5.54 -23.45 2.23
CA THR A 133 -4.84 -23.58 3.52
C THR A 133 -4.68 -22.23 4.21
N PHE A 134 -4.25 -21.20 3.48
CA PHE A 134 -4.14 -19.84 4.00
C PHE A 134 -5.49 -19.29 4.48
N GLN A 135 -6.56 -19.54 3.73
CA GLN A 135 -7.91 -19.10 4.09
C GLN A 135 -8.42 -19.80 5.36
N SER A 136 -8.13 -21.09 5.51
CA SER A 136 -8.45 -21.87 6.71
C SER A 136 -7.72 -21.35 7.95
N LEU A 137 -6.45 -20.98 7.80
CA LEU A 137 -5.65 -20.33 8.85
C LEU A 137 -6.21 -18.95 9.24
N CYS A 138 -6.62 -18.14 8.26
CA CYS A 138 -7.25 -16.85 8.52
C CYS A 138 -8.52 -17.01 9.37
N GLN A 139 -9.37 -17.97 9.03
CA GLN A 139 -10.59 -18.27 9.79
C GLN A 139 -10.29 -18.73 11.21
N ALA A 140 -9.33 -19.64 11.40
CA ALA A 140 -8.92 -20.14 12.72
C ALA A 140 -8.39 -19.01 13.63
N LEU A 141 -7.74 -18.00 13.05
CA LEU A 141 -7.19 -16.86 13.77
C LEU A 141 -8.17 -15.69 13.92
N SER A 142 -9.41 -15.84 13.44
CA SER A 142 -10.38 -14.74 13.35
C SER A 142 -9.83 -13.51 12.62
N LEU A 143 -9.02 -13.75 11.59
CA LEU A 143 -8.41 -12.73 10.74
C LEU A 143 -9.02 -12.77 9.34
N THR A 144 -9.08 -11.61 8.70
CA THR A 144 -9.25 -11.58 7.25
C THR A 144 -7.94 -11.98 6.55
N PRO A 145 -7.99 -12.54 5.33
CA PRO A 145 -6.81 -12.77 4.50
C PRO A 145 -5.88 -11.55 4.40
N GLN A 146 -6.46 -10.35 4.34
CA GLN A 146 -5.72 -9.08 4.35
C GLN A 146 -5.04 -8.80 5.69
N GLN A 147 -5.71 -9.04 6.82
CA GLN A 147 -5.09 -8.90 8.15
C GLN A 147 -3.98 -9.93 8.38
N ALA A 148 -4.17 -11.16 7.91
CA ALA A 148 -3.15 -12.20 7.96
C ALA A 148 -1.97 -11.86 7.06
N LEU A 149 -2.19 -11.37 5.84
CA LEU A 149 -1.14 -10.91 4.94
C LEU A 149 -0.43 -9.68 5.50
N HIS A 150 -1.15 -8.75 6.13
CA HIS A 150 -0.57 -7.61 6.82
C HIS A 150 0.36 -8.06 7.94
N ARG A 151 -0.06 -9.03 8.76
CA ARG A 151 0.77 -9.62 9.82
C ARG A 151 1.97 -10.36 9.25
N LEU A 152 1.79 -11.16 8.20
CA LEU A 152 2.88 -11.86 7.52
C LEU A 152 3.90 -10.88 6.94
N VAL A 153 3.47 -9.83 6.25
CA VAL A 153 4.38 -8.80 5.69
C VAL A 153 5.03 -7.97 6.80
N HIS A 154 4.34 -7.71 7.92
CA HIS A 154 4.93 -7.02 9.07
C HIS A 154 5.94 -7.92 9.80
N ASP A 155 5.61 -9.18 10.05
CA ASP A 155 6.44 -10.13 10.80
C ASP A 155 7.61 -10.65 9.96
N GLU A 156 7.41 -10.91 8.66
CA GLU A 156 8.49 -11.19 7.70
C GLU A 156 9.31 -9.94 7.40
N GLY A 157 8.71 -8.75 7.37
CA GLY A 157 9.45 -7.49 7.28
C GLY A 157 10.37 -7.28 8.49
N GLN A 158 9.91 -7.64 9.69
CA GLN A 158 10.73 -7.67 10.91
C GLN A 158 11.76 -8.80 10.89
N ALA A 159 11.44 -9.98 10.35
CA ALA A 159 12.38 -11.10 10.21
C ALA A 159 13.47 -10.82 9.16
N TRP A 160 13.13 -10.12 8.07
CA TRP A 160 14.06 -9.66 7.04
C TRP A 160 14.98 -8.56 7.59
N LEU A 161 14.44 -7.57 8.29
CA LEU A 161 15.24 -6.55 8.99
C LEU A 161 16.17 -7.17 10.06
N LYS A 162 15.75 -8.25 10.72
CA LYS A 162 16.60 -9.01 11.65
C LYS A 162 17.71 -9.79 10.92
N LYS A 163 17.41 -10.43 9.78
CA LYS A 163 18.40 -11.16 8.98
C LYS A 163 19.46 -10.24 8.36
N GLU A 164 19.06 -9.07 7.85
CA GLU A 164 20.01 -8.12 7.25
C GLU A 164 20.91 -7.47 8.32
N LYS A 165 20.36 -7.15 9.50
CA LYS A 165 21.13 -6.59 10.62
C LYS A 165 22.12 -7.60 11.23
N VAL A 166 21.76 -8.88 11.25
CA VAL A 166 22.69 -9.97 11.63
C VAL A 166 23.79 -10.13 10.58
N ARG A 167 23.46 -10.00 9.28
CA ARG A 167 24.42 -10.08 8.18
C ARG A 167 25.42 -8.90 8.19
N GLU A 168 24.95 -7.68 8.42
CA GLU A 168 25.80 -6.49 8.57
C GLU A 168 26.71 -6.58 9.80
N THR A 169 26.19 -7.10 10.93
CA THR A 169 27.00 -7.31 12.14
C THR A 169 28.11 -8.33 11.90
N LEU A 170 27.81 -9.45 11.22
CA LEU A 170 28.81 -10.47 10.89
C LEU A 170 29.86 -9.98 9.89
N LEU A 171 29.50 -9.10 8.95
CA LEU A 171 30.44 -8.49 8.00
C LEU A 171 31.30 -7.38 8.61
N SER A 172 30.87 -6.77 9.72
CA SER A 172 31.66 -5.79 10.47
C SER A 172 32.63 -6.41 11.49
N LEU A 173 32.53 -7.73 11.70
CA LEU A 173 33.36 -8.52 12.63
C LEU A 173 34.37 -9.43 11.90
N ALA A 174 34.41 -9.38 10.56
CA ALA A 174 35.36 -10.07 9.69
C ALA A 174 36.30 -9.04 9.05
#